data_AF-A0A426VZF5-F1
#
_entry.id   AF-A0A426VZF5-F1
#
_cell.length_a   1.000
_cell.length_b   1.000
_cell.length_c   1.000
_cell.angle_alpha   90.00
_cell.angle_beta   90.00
_cell.angle_gamma   90.00
#
_symmetry.space_group_name_H-M   'P 1'
#
loop_
_entity.id
_entity.type
_entity.pdbx_description
1 polymer ?
#
loop_
_entity_poly.entity_id
_entity_poly.type
_entity_poly.pdbx_seq_one_letter_code
_entity_poly.pdbx_strand_id
1 'polypeptide(L)'
;MRLNEKPLGFVINFLLGAAWAFVLMGAVTSFLSFYQDSFIVALISALIGALPGLIGVLVMEYFITDKEKLSELKRQTELLEKLADQKEG
;
A
#
# COMPACT_ATOMS: atom_id res chain seq x y z
N MET A 1 -5.89 -9.00 -2.25
CA MET A 1 -7.19 -9.19 -1.57
C MET A 1 -6.95 -9.83 -0.21
N ARG A 2 -6.70 -9.01 0.84
CA ARG A 2 -6.33 -9.47 2.20
C ARG A 2 -7.24 -8.95 3.33
N LEU A 3 -8.11 -7.98 3.07
CA LEU A 3 -8.96 -7.38 4.11
C LEU A 3 -10.38 -7.91 4.00
N ASN A 4 -10.74 -8.82 4.91
CA ASN A 4 -12.07 -9.39 5.01
C ASN A 4 -13.04 -8.36 5.66
N GLU A 5 -14.02 -7.91 4.88
CA GLU A 5 -15.36 -7.43 5.29
C GLU A 5 -15.54 -6.04 5.94
N LYS A 6 -14.87 -4.99 5.43
CA LYS A 6 -15.33 -3.58 5.65
C LYS A 6 -15.16 -2.73 4.39
N PRO A 7 -16.07 -1.78 4.09
CA PRO A 7 -15.98 -0.91 2.91
C PRO A 7 -14.63 -0.17 2.82
N LEU A 8 -14.04 0.16 3.98
CA LEU A 8 -12.72 0.77 4.06
C LEU A 8 -11.59 -0.13 3.54
N GLY A 9 -11.67 -1.45 3.73
CA GLY A 9 -10.67 -2.38 3.19
C GLY A 9 -10.72 -2.46 1.66
N PHE A 10 -11.91 -2.41 1.07
CA PHE A 10 -12.07 -2.30 -0.38
C PHE A 10 -11.42 -1.02 -0.91
N VAL A 11 -11.73 0.13 -0.30
CA VAL A 11 -11.18 1.43 -0.71
C VAL A 11 -9.65 1.45 -0.66
N ILE A 12 -9.04 0.95 0.41
CA ILE A 12 -7.58 0.92 0.55
C ILE A 12 -6.94 0.01 -0.53
N ASN A 13 -7.53 -1.16 -0.80
CA ASN A 13 -7.01 -2.06 -1.85
C ASN A 13 -7.18 -1.45 -3.25
N PHE A 14 -8.29 -0.77 -3.52
CA PHE A 14 -8.52 -0.06 -4.79
C PHE A 14 -7.50 1.07 -4.98
N LEU A 15 -7.28 1.88 -3.94
CA LEU A 15 -6.30 2.97 -3.95
C LEU A 15 -4.86 2.45 -4.11
N LEU A 16 -4.52 1.31 -3.51
CA LEU A 16 -3.22 0.67 -3.74
C LEU A 16 -3.05 0.28 -5.22
N GLY A 17 -4.08 -0.30 -5.84
CA GLY A 17 -4.09 -0.59 -7.28
C GLY A 17 -3.94 0.67 -8.14
N ALA A 18 -4.65 1.75 -7.79
CA ALA A 18 -4.54 3.04 -8.46
C ALA A 18 -3.13 3.64 -8.31
N ALA A 19 -2.51 3.53 -7.13
CA ALA A 19 -1.14 3.98 -6.90
C ALA A 19 -0.15 3.25 -7.81
N TRP A 20 -0.27 1.93 -7.97
CA TRP A 20 0.53 1.16 -8.92
C TRP A 20 0.29 1.57 -10.38
N ALA A 21 -0.95 1.89 -10.75
CA ALA A 21 -1.23 2.43 -12.07
C ALA A 21 -0.53 3.78 -12.29
N PHE A 22 -0.50 4.66 -11.28
CA PHE A 22 0.26 5.92 -11.34
C PHE A 22 1.77 5.70 -11.44
N VAL A 23 2.34 4.68 -10.78
CA VAL A 23 3.76 4.30 -10.94
C VAL A 23 4.06 3.99 -12.40
N LEU A 24 3.28 3.07 -12.99
CA LEU A 24 3.47 2.67 -14.38
C LEU A 24 3.25 3.83 -15.34
N MET A 25 2.16 4.57 -15.14
CA MET A 25 1.81 5.69 -16.00
C MET A 25 2.87 6.79 -15.93
N GLY A 26 3.34 7.15 -14.75
CA GLY A 26 4.42 8.12 -14.55
C GLY A 26 5.74 7.67 -15.19
N ALA A 27 6.14 6.42 -14.96
CA ALA A 27 7.35 5.86 -15.56
C ALA A 27 7.31 5.86 -17.09
N VAL A 28 6.22 5.35 -17.68
CA VAL A 28 6.05 5.23 -19.13
C VAL A 28 5.96 6.61 -19.79
N THR A 29 5.17 7.52 -19.22
CA THR A 29 5.00 8.87 -19.79
C THR A 29 6.30 9.67 -19.72
N SER A 30 7.04 9.61 -18.61
CA SER A 30 8.37 10.25 -18.52
C SER A 30 9.36 9.61 -19.48
N PHE A 31 9.43 8.28 -19.56
CA PHE A 31 10.32 7.59 -20.50
C PHE A 31 10.07 8.03 -21.95
N LEU A 32 8.81 8.00 -22.40
CA LEU A 32 8.46 8.36 -23.77
C LEU A 32 8.73 9.83 -24.09
N SER A 33 8.65 10.72 -23.09
CA SER A 33 8.93 12.15 -23.27
C SER A 33 10.40 12.44 -23.56
N PHE A 34 11.33 11.68 -22.96
CA PHE A 34 12.78 11.90 -23.09
C PHE A 34 13.49 10.85 -23.95
N TYR A 35 12.75 9.85 -24.48
CA TYR A 35 13.31 8.79 -25.31
C TYR A 35 13.97 9.31 -26.59
N GLN A 36 13.44 10.40 -27.15
CA GLN A 36 13.99 11.02 -28.36
C GLN A 36 15.34 11.73 -28.11
N ASP A 37 15.59 12.19 -26.89
CA ASP A 37 16.83 12.91 -26.56
C ASP A 37 17.98 11.94 -26.29
N SER A 38 17.77 10.98 -25.37
CA SER A 38 18.78 9.99 -25.01
C SER A 38 18.15 8.87 -24.19
N PHE A 39 18.51 7.63 -24.53
CA PHE A 39 18.07 6.45 -23.78
C PHE A 39 18.41 6.51 -22.28
N ILE A 40 19.60 7.02 -21.92
CA ILE A 40 20.03 7.12 -20.52
C ILE A 40 19.17 8.15 -19.77
N VAL A 41 18.92 9.31 -20.38
CA VAL A 41 18.07 10.36 -19.81
C VAL A 41 16.64 9.86 -19.65
N ALA A 42 16.12 9.15 -20.66
CA ALA A 42 14.80 8.53 -20.60
C ALA A 42 14.68 7.54 -19.44
N LEU A 43 15.68 6.69 -19.21
CA LEU A 43 15.68 5.74 -18.11
C LEU A 43 15.66 6.43 -16.73
N ILE A 44 16.49 7.47 -16.54
CA ILE A 44 16.51 8.25 -15.30
C ILE A 44 15.17 8.97 -15.11
N SER A 45 14.62 9.56 -16.17
CA SER A 45 13.34 10.24 -16.11
C SER A 45 12.19 9.30 -15.76
N ALA A 46 12.22 8.05 -16.22
CA ALA A 46 11.21 7.04 -15.89
C ALA A 46 11.22 6.71 -14.39
N LEU A 47 12.42 6.59 -13.79
CA LEU A 47 12.58 6.37 -12.36
C LEU A 47 12.03 7.55 -11.55
N ILE A 48 12.31 8.78 -11.99
CA ILE A 48 11.78 10.00 -11.35
C ILE A 48 10.25 10.08 -11.52
N GLY A 49 9.75 9.79 -12.71
CA GLY A 49 8.31 9.80 -13.04
C GLY A 49 7.51 8.76 -12.24
N ALA A 50 8.13 7.65 -11.84
CA ALA A 50 7.53 6.65 -10.97
C ALA A 50 7.36 7.11 -9.50
N LEU A 51 8.16 8.07 -9.03
CA LEU A 51 8.23 8.45 -7.62
C LEU A 51 6.88 8.88 -7.01
N PRO A 52 6.06 9.72 -7.65
CA PRO A 52 4.77 10.12 -7.09
C PRO A 52 3.85 8.92 -6.84
N GLY A 53 3.82 7.96 -7.76
CA GLY A 53 3.07 6.71 -7.61
C GLY A 53 3.62 5.85 -6.47
N LEU A 54 4.95 5.75 -6.36
CA LEU A 54 5.61 4.94 -5.32
C LEU A 54 5.39 5.50 -3.92
N ILE A 55 5.35 6.83 -3.78
CA ILE A 55 4.94 7.49 -2.54
C ILE A 55 3.50 7.10 -2.20
N GLY A 56 2.60 7.10 -3.18
CA GLY A 56 1.23 6.62 -3.01
C GLY A 56 1.15 5.16 -2.55
N VAL A 57 1.96 4.27 -3.13
CA VAL A 57 2.05 2.86 -2.72
C VAL A 57 2.48 2.74 -1.27
N LEU A 58 3.55 3.44 -0.87
CA LEU A 58 4.05 3.43 0.52
C LEU A 58 2.99 3.88 1.52
N VAL A 59 2.26 4.96 1.21
CA VAL A 59 1.20 5.47 2.07
C VAL A 59 0.06 4.44 2.22
N MET A 60 -0.33 3.78 1.13
CA MET A 60 -1.37 2.74 1.18
C MET A 60 -0.92 1.50 1.95
N GLU A 61 0.31 1.04 1.74
CA GLU A 61 0.90 -0.07 2.50
C GLU A 61 0.99 0.24 4.00
N TYR A 62 1.31 1.49 4.36
CA TYR A 62 1.29 1.93 5.75
C TYR A 62 -0.13 1.82 6.35
N PHE A 63 -1.16 2.27 5.63
CA PHE A 63 -2.54 2.14 6.11
C PHE A 63 -3.01 0.69 6.24
N ILE A 64 -2.60 -0.20 5.34
CA ILE A 64 -2.90 -1.64 5.44
C ILE A 64 -2.23 -2.22 6.69
N THR A 65 -0.95 -1.92 6.89
CA THR A 65 -0.16 -2.42 8.02
C THR A 65 -0.75 -1.96 9.36
N ASP A 66 -1.12 -0.68 9.47
CA ASP A 66 -1.71 -0.14 10.70
C ASP A 66 -3.06 -0.80 11.04
N LYS A 67 -3.88 -1.03 10.01
CA LYS A 67 -5.14 -1.78 10.13
C LYS A 67 -4.95 -3.21 10.62
N GLU A 68 -3.98 -3.92 10.05
CA GLU A 68 -3.66 -5.29 10.45
C GLU A 68 -3.18 -5.31 11.90
N LYS A 69 -2.30 -4.38 12.29
CA LYS A 69 -1.83 -4.22 13.67
C LYS A 69 -2.98 -4.00 14.65
N LEU A 70 -3.94 -3.14 14.32
CA LEU A 70 -5.11 -2.89 15.17
C LEU A 70 -5.98 -4.15 15.32
N SER A 71 -6.16 -4.92 14.24
CA SER A 71 -6.93 -6.16 14.29
C SER A 71 -6.26 -7.23 15.15
N GLU A 72 -4.94 -7.33 15.06
CA GLU A 72 -4.13 -8.24 15.85
C GLU A 72 -4.16 -7.86 17.33
N LEU A 73 -4.07 -6.56 17.65
CA LEU A 73 -4.16 -6.08 19.03
C LEU A 73 -5.49 -6.47 19.68
N LYS A 74 -6.61 -6.30 18.96
CA LYS A 74 -7.95 -6.68 19.45
C LYS A 74 -8.04 -8.17 19.71
N ARG A 75 -7.54 -8.99 18.78
CA ARG A 75 -7.49 -10.45 18.93
C ARG A 75 -6.68 -10.85 20.15
N GLN A 76 -5.54 -10.19 20.41
CA GLN A 76 -4.72 -10.44 21.59
C GLN A 76 -5.44 -10.06 22.88
N THR A 77 -6.15 -8.93 22.92
CA THR A 77 -6.97 -8.53 24.07
C THR A 77 -8.06 -9.57 24.37
N GLU A 78 -8.80 -10.02 23.36
CA GLU A 78 -9.82 -11.06 23.53
C GLU A 78 -9.25 -12.39 24.04
N LEU A 79 -8.03 -12.75 23.62
CA LEU A 79 -7.36 -13.96 24.11
C LEU A 79 -6.91 -13.80 25.58
N LEU A 80 -6.41 -12.62 25.96
CA LEU A 80 -5.99 -12.33 27.33
C LEU A 80 -7.18 -12.33 28.30
N GLU A 81 -8.33 -11.77 27.89
CA GLU A 81 -9.56 -11.80 28.68
C GLU A 81 -10.02 -13.25 28.94
N LYS A 82 -10.04 -14.09 27.89
CA LYS A 82 -10.38 -15.52 28.04
C LYS A 82 -9.46 -16.28 28.98
N LEU A 83 -8.16 -15.97 28.97
CA LEU A 83 -7.19 -16.59 29.86
C LEU A 83 -7.36 -16.11 31.31
N ALA A 84 -7.75 -14.85 31.53
CA ALA A 84 -8.05 -14.33 32.85
C ALA A 84 -9.29 -15.01 33.45
N ASP A 85 -10.38 -15.10 32.68
CA ASP A 85 -11.63 -15.75 33.12
C ASP A 85 -11.42 -17.23 33.47
N GLN A 86 -10.57 -17.95 32.72
CA GLN A 86 -10.24 -19.34 33.00
C GLN A 86 -9.40 -19.55 34.28
N LYS A 87 -8.74 -18.50 34.77
CA LYS A 87 -7.85 -18.59 35.94
C LYS A 87 -8.55 -18.23 37.25
N GLU A 88 -9.66 -17.51 37.17
CA GLU A 88 -10.51 -17.16 38.33
C GLU A 88 -11.64 -18.18 38.59
N GLY A 89 -11.87 -19.12 37.66
CA GLY A 89 -12.82 -20.23 37.78
C GLY A 89 -12.25 -21.53 38.36
#